data_AF-V8AN15-F1
#
_entry.id   AF-V8AN15-F1
#
_cell.length_a   1.000
_cell.length_b   1.000
_cell.length_c   1.000
_cell.angle_alpha   90.00
_cell.angle_beta   90.00
_cell.angle_gamma   90.00
#
_symmetry.space_group_name_H-M   'P 1'
#
loop_
_entity.id
_entity.type
_entity.pdbx_description
1 polymer ?
#
loop_
_entity_poly.entity_id
_entity_poly.type
_entity_poly.pdbx_seq_one_letter_code
_entity_poly.pdbx_strand_id
1 'polypeptide(L)'
;MSEKDQNFSRRAKNKKSSQKIENNNAEEKELKEAEVPLEDLKGIKKYLRMMAPYTEKIRQFLRPVKRFWKKYNLTKITIIAILVMILAVGSYLFYLAKTANVSILQKSIDAQTQIVDKNGDEAGLLYGSKGTTVKFDAISDNIKNAVIATEDRTFYKTMGLI
;
A
#
# COMPACT_ATOMS: atom_id res chain seq x y z
N MET A 1 1.17 3.60 -61.32
CA MET A 1 0.93 3.52 -59.86
C MET A 1 0.94 2.05 -59.48
N SER A 2 1.86 1.44 -58.74
CA SER A 2 3.10 1.83 -58.07
C SER A 2 3.92 0.54 -57.85
N GLU A 3 5.03 0.36 -58.56
CA GLU A 3 6.01 -0.71 -58.31
C GLU A 3 6.84 -0.42 -57.04
N LYS A 4 6.79 0.83 -56.55
CA LYS A 4 7.42 1.27 -55.29
C LYS A 4 6.71 0.74 -54.04
N ASP A 5 5.40 0.44 -54.12
CA ASP A 5 4.60 0.02 -52.94
C ASP A 5 4.85 -1.47 -52.56
N GLN A 6 5.16 -2.30 -53.56
CA GLN A 6 5.48 -3.72 -53.37
C GLN A 6 6.80 -3.91 -52.61
N ASN A 7 7.80 -3.05 -52.83
CA ASN A 7 9.09 -3.12 -52.13
C ASN A 7 9.03 -2.64 -50.67
N PHE A 8 8.14 -1.70 -50.35
CA PHE A 8 7.95 -1.21 -48.98
C PHE A 8 7.36 -2.29 -48.06
N SER A 9 6.40 -3.07 -48.58
CA SER A 9 5.76 -4.16 -47.83
C SER A 9 6.71 -5.34 -47.55
N ARG A 10 7.65 -5.63 -48.47
CA ARG A 10 8.69 -6.66 -48.29
C ARG A 10 9.70 -6.27 -47.21
N ARG A 11 10.09 -4.99 -47.14
CA ARG A 11 10.98 -4.45 -46.09
C ARG A 11 10.33 -4.52 -44.70
N ALA A 12 9.03 -4.24 -44.60
CA ALA A 12 8.29 -4.35 -43.35
C ALA A 12 8.15 -5.80 -42.84
N LYS A 13 7.93 -6.77 -43.75
CA LYS A 13 7.88 -8.20 -43.40
C LYS A 13 9.25 -8.72 -42.93
N ASN A 14 10.33 -8.32 -43.58
CA ASN A 14 11.69 -8.74 -43.18
C ASN A 14 12.11 -8.13 -41.83
N LYS A 15 11.77 -6.86 -41.59
CA LYS A 15 12.03 -6.18 -40.30
C LYS A 15 11.27 -6.84 -39.13
N LYS A 16 10.02 -7.28 -39.34
CA LYS A 16 9.24 -8.04 -38.34
C LYS A 16 9.83 -9.43 -38.05
N SER A 17 10.38 -10.10 -39.05
CA SER A 17 11.07 -11.39 -38.89
C SER A 17 12.34 -11.23 -38.05
N SER A 18 13.18 -10.24 -38.37
CA SER A 18 14.41 -9.94 -37.62
C SER A 18 14.13 -9.54 -36.17
N GLN A 19 13.13 -8.69 -35.92
CA GLN A 19 12.72 -8.33 -34.54
C GLN A 19 12.23 -9.54 -33.74
N LYS A 20 11.50 -10.48 -34.37
CA LYS A 20 11.03 -11.69 -33.69
C LYS A 20 12.19 -12.62 -33.31
N ILE A 21 13.19 -12.74 -34.18
CA ILE A 21 14.39 -13.56 -33.91
C ILE A 21 15.23 -12.93 -32.79
N GLU A 22 15.37 -11.61 -32.78
CA GLU A 22 16.10 -10.86 -31.76
C GLU A 22 15.42 -10.95 -30.38
N ASN A 23 14.08 -10.88 -30.34
CA ASN A 23 13.30 -11.05 -29.13
C ASN A 23 13.38 -12.47 -28.57
N ASN A 24 13.28 -13.50 -29.42
CA ASN A 24 13.42 -14.89 -28.99
C ASN A 24 14.82 -15.16 -28.38
N ASN A 25 15.86 -14.57 -28.98
CA ASN A 25 17.23 -14.68 -28.47
C ASN A 25 17.45 -13.88 -27.17
N ALA A 26 16.66 -12.83 -26.94
CA ALA A 26 16.68 -12.05 -25.70
C ALA A 26 15.94 -12.79 -24.56
N GLU A 27 14.76 -13.35 -24.84
CA GLU A 27 14.02 -14.19 -23.89
C GLU A 27 14.84 -15.42 -23.47
N GLU A 28 15.54 -16.06 -24.42
CA GLU A 28 16.41 -17.20 -24.11
C GLU A 28 17.66 -16.81 -23.29
N LYS A 29 18.09 -15.54 -23.35
CA LYS A 29 19.18 -15.01 -22.52
C LYS A 29 18.71 -14.69 -21.10
N GLU A 30 17.53 -14.09 -20.93
CA GLU A 30 16.96 -13.81 -19.61
C GLU A 30 16.64 -15.10 -18.84
N LEU A 31 16.17 -16.15 -19.52
CA LEU A 31 15.94 -17.47 -18.93
C LEU A 31 17.24 -18.15 -18.43
N LYS A 32 18.37 -17.91 -19.10
CA LYS A 32 19.69 -18.45 -18.70
C LYS A 32 20.35 -17.64 -17.60
N GLU A 33 20.02 -16.35 -17.49
CA GLU A 33 20.51 -15.45 -16.44
C GLU A 33 19.71 -15.60 -15.13
N ALA A 34 18.47 -16.08 -15.20
CA ALA A 34 17.63 -16.44 -14.05
C ALA A 34 17.97 -17.80 -13.41
N GLU A 35 18.85 -18.62 -14.01
CA GLU A 35 19.37 -19.83 -13.38
C GLU A 35 20.41 -19.46 -12.31
N VAL A 36 19.93 -19.33 -11.07
CA VAL A 36 20.75 -19.08 -9.88
C VAL A 36 21.95 -20.05 -9.85
N PRO A 37 23.20 -19.56 -9.82
CA PRO A 37 24.38 -20.42 -9.89
C PRO A 37 24.39 -21.40 -8.72
N LEU A 38 24.59 -22.70 -9.02
CA LEU A 38 24.58 -23.81 -8.06
C LEU A 38 25.59 -23.66 -6.90
N GLU A 39 26.49 -22.68 -6.96
CA GLU A 39 27.44 -22.32 -5.91
C GLU A 39 26.78 -21.63 -4.70
N ASP A 40 25.68 -20.89 -4.90
CA ASP A 40 24.92 -20.26 -3.82
C ASP A 40 24.18 -21.30 -2.94
N LEU A 41 23.94 -22.50 -3.48
CA LEU A 41 23.39 -23.62 -2.72
C LEU A 41 24.36 -24.11 -1.64
N LYS A 42 25.69 -23.92 -1.78
CA LYS A 42 26.66 -24.28 -0.73
C LYS A 42 26.48 -23.43 0.51
N GLY A 43 26.20 -22.13 0.34
CA GLY A 43 25.87 -21.21 1.43
C GLY A 43 24.62 -21.67 2.16
N ILE A 44 23.53 -21.89 1.41
CA ILE A 44 22.26 -22.37 1.96
C ILE A 44 22.42 -23.72 2.67
N LYS A 45 23.18 -24.65 2.09
CA LYS A 45 23.47 -25.97 2.70
C LYS A 45 24.28 -25.86 3.99
N LYS A 46 25.18 -24.87 4.09
CA LYS A 46 25.94 -24.55 5.31
C LYS A 46 25.03 -23.98 6.40
N TYR A 47 24.15 -23.04 6.06
CA TYR A 47 23.14 -22.49 6.98
C TYR A 47 22.16 -23.56 7.46
N LEU A 48 21.67 -24.41 6.56
CA LEU A 48 20.80 -25.56 6.89
C LEU A 48 21.50 -26.54 7.84
N ARG A 49 22.79 -26.83 7.61
CA ARG A 49 23.59 -27.71 8.48
C ARG A 49 23.82 -27.11 9.87
N MET A 50 23.97 -25.79 9.96
CA MET A 50 24.13 -25.08 11.23
C MET A 50 22.81 -24.97 12.00
N MET A 51 21.67 -24.92 11.30
CA MET A 51 20.33 -24.97 11.90
C MET A 51 19.86 -26.39 12.26
N ALA A 52 20.45 -27.44 11.66
CA ALA A 52 20.12 -28.85 11.92
C ALA A 52 20.07 -29.23 13.43
N PRO A 53 21.05 -28.90 14.29
CA PRO A 53 20.97 -29.26 15.71
C PRO A 53 19.85 -28.53 16.48
N TYR A 54 19.41 -27.37 16.00
CA TYR A 54 18.27 -26.64 16.58
C TYR A 54 16.96 -27.36 16.26
N THR A 55 16.85 -27.95 15.06
CA THR A 55 15.68 -28.73 14.64
C THR A 55 15.47 -30.01 15.45
N GLU A 56 16.54 -30.67 15.93
CA GLU A 56 16.41 -31.91 16.71
C GLU A 56 15.88 -31.65 18.13
N LYS A 57 16.31 -30.57 18.79
CA LYS A 57 15.73 -30.15 20.07
C LYS A 57 14.25 -29.80 19.89
N ILE A 58 13.92 -29.01 18.86
CA ILE A 58 12.53 -28.67 18.52
C ILE A 58 11.70 -29.93 18.26
N ARG A 59 12.25 -30.93 17.56
CA ARG A 59 11.55 -32.19 17.25
C ARG A 59 11.22 -32.99 18.51
N GLN A 60 12.06 -32.98 19.53
CA GLN A 60 11.77 -33.63 20.82
C GLN A 60 10.67 -32.91 21.59
N PHE A 61 10.67 -31.58 21.61
CA PHE A 61 9.59 -30.78 22.21
C PHE A 61 8.25 -30.90 21.45
N LEU A 62 8.30 -31.06 20.13
CA LEU A 62 7.11 -31.23 19.28
C LEU A 62 6.55 -32.66 19.26
N ARG A 63 7.23 -33.68 19.83
CA ARG A 63 6.72 -35.06 19.90
C ARG A 63 5.38 -35.19 20.65
N PRO A 64 5.24 -34.68 21.90
CA PRO A 64 3.95 -34.71 22.59
C PRO A 64 2.91 -33.87 21.87
N VAL A 65 3.30 -32.68 21.40
CA VAL A 65 2.42 -31.77 20.63
C VAL A 65 1.85 -32.45 19.39
N LYS A 66 2.68 -33.17 18.63
CA LYS A 66 2.27 -33.93 17.43
C LYS A 66 1.25 -35.05 17.75
N ARG A 67 1.35 -35.69 18.92
CA ARG A 67 0.35 -36.68 19.37
C ARG A 67 -1.00 -36.02 19.68
N PHE A 68 -0.99 -34.87 20.37
CA PHE A 68 -2.20 -34.09 20.62
C PHE A 68 -2.81 -33.55 19.31
N TRP A 69 -1.98 -33.08 18.37
CA TRP A 69 -2.40 -32.57 17.06
C TRP A 69 -3.15 -33.62 16.23
N LYS A 70 -2.67 -34.87 16.22
CA LYS A 70 -3.31 -35.96 15.47
C LYS A 70 -4.61 -36.45 16.12
N LYS A 71 -4.74 -36.34 17.44
CA LYS A 71 -5.94 -36.79 18.18
C LYS A 71 -7.13 -35.86 18.01
N TYR A 72 -6.90 -34.55 17.96
CA TYR A 72 -7.97 -33.53 17.95
C TYR A 72 -8.08 -32.74 16.64
N ASN A 73 -7.36 -33.12 15.58
CA ASN A 73 -7.32 -32.39 14.30
C ASN A 73 -7.11 -30.88 14.49
N LEU A 74 -6.14 -30.53 15.35
CA LEU A 74 -5.89 -29.15 15.80
C LEU A 74 -5.63 -28.17 14.65
N THR A 75 -5.20 -28.65 13.49
CA THR A 75 -5.04 -27.83 12.28
C THR A 75 -6.31 -27.07 11.90
N LYS A 76 -7.49 -27.72 12.00
CA LYS A 76 -8.78 -27.07 11.70
C LYS A 76 -9.09 -25.96 12.72
N ILE A 77 -8.84 -26.23 13.99
CA ILE A 77 -9.09 -25.29 15.10
C ILE A 77 -8.11 -24.11 15.04
N THR A 78 -6.84 -24.37 14.74
CA THR A 78 -5.82 -23.30 14.60
C THR A 78 -6.12 -22.38 13.44
N ILE A 79 -6.60 -22.92 12.30
CA ILE A 79 -7.03 -22.11 11.16
C ILE A 79 -8.18 -21.19 11.56
N ILE A 80 -9.20 -21.72 12.23
CA ILE A 80 -10.34 -20.92 12.71
C ILE A 80 -9.86 -19.85 13.71
N ALA A 81 -8.98 -20.21 14.65
CA ALA A 81 -8.45 -19.27 15.65
C ALA A 81 -7.67 -18.12 15.00
N ILE A 82 -6.83 -18.41 13.99
CA ILE A 82 -6.10 -17.39 13.23
C ILE A 82 -7.07 -16.49 12.47
N LEU A 83 -8.10 -17.07 11.85
CA LEU A 83 -9.08 -16.32 11.08
C LEU A 83 -9.88 -15.35 11.96
N VAL A 84 -10.29 -15.81 13.15
CA VAL A 84 -10.93 -14.97 14.18
C VAL A 84 -9.97 -13.90 14.69
N MET A 85 -8.69 -14.21 14.89
CA MET A 85 -7.70 -13.23 15.33
C MET A 85 -7.50 -12.12 14.29
N ILE A 86 -7.34 -12.47 13.01
CA ILE A 86 -7.23 -11.51 11.91
C ILE A 86 -8.49 -10.63 11.86
N LEU A 87 -9.67 -11.24 12.01
CA LEU A 87 -10.93 -10.52 11.99
C LEU A 87 -11.05 -9.57 13.18
N ALA A 88 -10.65 -9.98 14.39
CA ALA A 88 -10.65 -9.12 15.58
C ALA A 88 -9.67 -7.94 15.44
N VAL A 89 -8.44 -8.21 14.99
CA VAL A 89 -7.43 -7.16 14.74
C VAL A 89 -7.89 -6.21 13.64
N GLY A 90 -8.42 -6.74 12.54
CA GLY A 90 -8.98 -5.94 11.44
C GLY A 90 -10.15 -5.08 11.91
N SER A 91 -11.07 -5.63 12.71
CA SER A 91 -12.20 -4.90 13.30
C SER A 91 -11.72 -3.76 14.19
N TYR A 92 -10.71 -4.03 15.03
CA TYR A 92 -10.12 -3.05 15.94
C TYR A 92 -9.43 -1.92 15.18
N LEU A 93 -8.62 -2.26 14.18
CA LEU A 93 -7.95 -1.28 13.32
C LEU A 93 -8.96 -0.47 12.50
N PHE A 94 -10.03 -1.09 12.00
CA PHE A 94 -11.10 -0.42 11.28
C PHE A 94 -11.86 0.57 12.17
N TYR A 95 -12.17 0.18 13.41
CA TYR A 95 -12.77 1.05 14.41
C TYR A 95 -11.88 2.26 14.72
N LEU A 96 -10.57 2.00 14.91
CA LEU A 96 -9.61 3.05 15.16
C LEU A 96 -9.45 3.97 13.94
N ALA A 97 -9.38 3.44 12.72
CA ALA A 97 -9.30 4.23 11.50
C ALA A 97 -10.53 5.13 11.31
N LYS A 98 -11.74 4.62 11.56
CA LYS A 98 -12.97 5.42 11.51
C LYS A 98 -12.93 6.61 12.48
N THR A 99 -12.25 6.47 13.61
CA THR A 99 -12.19 7.50 14.66
C THR A 99 -10.96 8.42 14.53
N ALA A 100 -9.83 7.89 14.07
CA ALA A 100 -8.53 8.56 14.06
C ALA A 100 -8.25 9.34 12.77
N ASN A 101 -8.81 8.93 11.63
CA ASN A 101 -8.46 9.53 10.33
C ASN A 101 -9.00 10.96 10.15
N VAL A 102 -10.05 11.34 10.88
CA VAL A 102 -10.56 12.74 10.88
C VAL A 102 -10.08 13.56 12.08
N SER A 103 -9.82 12.94 13.24
CA SER A 103 -9.39 13.71 14.43
C SER A 103 -7.95 14.19 14.32
N ILE A 104 -7.05 13.40 13.71
CA ILE A 104 -5.62 13.76 13.57
C ILE A 104 -5.46 14.83 12.49
N LEU A 105 -6.19 14.71 11.37
CA LEU A 105 -6.17 15.70 10.30
C LEU A 105 -6.73 17.04 10.78
N GLN A 106 -7.86 17.01 11.49
CA GLN A 106 -8.44 18.20 12.11
C GLN A 106 -7.49 18.82 13.15
N LYS A 107 -6.88 18.01 14.04
CA LYS A 107 -5.92 18.49 15.04
C LYS A 107 -4.63 19.03 14.44
N SER A 108 -4.21 18.55 13.27
CA SER A 108 -3.03 19.08 12.57
C SER A 108 -3.29 20.45 11.93
N ILE A 109 -4.54 20.71 11.50
CA ILE A 109 -4.97 22.03 11.02
C ILE A 109 -5.28 22.97 12.19
N ASP A 110 -5.85 22.44 13.28
CA ASP A 110 -6.15 23.17 14.52
C ASP A 110 -4.97 23.22 15.50
N ALA A 111 -3.76 22.82 15.09
CA ALA A 111 -2.55 22.91 15.90
C ALA A 111 -2.15 24.38 16.07
N GLN A 112 -2.89 25.10 16.90
CA GLN A 112 -2.65 26.49 17.24
C GLN A 112 -1.57 26.55 18.32
N THR A 113 -0.43 27.16 17.98
CA THR A 113 0.60 27.50 18.98
C THR A 113 0.11 28.69 19.79
N GLN A 114 -0.35 28.43 21.02
CA GLN A 114 -0.75 29.45 21.96
C GLN A 114 0.49 30.12 22.57
N ILE A 115 0.66 31.43 22.37
CA ILE A 115 1.69 32.20 23.07
C ILE A 115 1.10 32.71 24.38
N VAL A 116 1.76 32.37 25.48
CA VAL A 116 1.39 32.77 26.84
C VAL A 116 2.40 33.83 27.32
N ASP A 117 1.90 34.94 27.86
CA ASP A 117 2.73 36.00 28.46
C ASP A 117 3.26 35.53 29.84
N LYS A 118 4.29 36.19 30.38
CA LYS A 118 4.95 35.82 31.65
C LYS A 118 3.98 35.77 32.85
N ASN A 119 2.82 36.43 32.72
CA ASN A 119 1.78 36.52 33.75
C ASN A 119 0.73 35.38 33.65
N GLY A 120 0.85 34.49 32.67
CA GLY A 120 -0.09 33.37 32.46
C GLY A 120 -1.30 33.72 31.59
N ASP A 121 -1.43 34.97 31.14
CA ASP A 121 -2.48 35.41 30.23
C ASP A 121 -2.11 35.11 28.76
N GLU A 122 -3.11 34.74 27.96
CA GLU A 122 -2.92 34.45 26.53
C GLU A 122 -2.51 35.73 25.77
N ALA A 123 -1.24 35.81 25.35
CA ALA A 123 -0.70 36.97 24.65
C ALA A 123 -1.15 37.01 23.17
N GLY A 124 -1.60 35.88 22.63
CA GLY A 124 -2.20 35.78 21.31
C GLY A 124 -1.95 34.43 20.62
N LEU A 125 -2.78 34.13 19.62
CA LEU A 125 -2.63 32.99 18.72
C LEU A 125 -1.78 33.43 17.52
N LEU A 126 -0.70 32.68 17.20
CA LEU A 126 0.10 32.95 16.00
C LEU A 126 -0.68 32.58 14.73
N TYR A 127 -1.49 33.50 14.22
CA TYR A 127 -2.03 33.43 12.87
C TYR A 127 -0.97 33.94 11.87
N GLY A 128 -0.31 33.04 11.15
CA GLY A 128 0.65 33.40 10.07
C GLY A 128 0.00 34.04 8.84
N SER A 129 -1.32 34.24 8.84
CA SER A 129 -2.09 34.85 7.77
C SER A 129 -3.36 35.46 8.37
N LYS A 130 -3.78 36.62 7.87
CA LYS A 130 -4.96 37.37 8.33
C LYS A 130 -6.26 36.61 8.00
N GLY A 131 -6.59 35.56 8.75
CA GLY A 131 -7.83 34.81 8.57
C GLY A 131 -8.16 33.97 9.81
N THR A 132 -9.41 34.08 10.27
CA THR A 132 -9.96 33.24 11.34
C THR A 132 -10.66 32.04 10.72
N THR A 133 -10.27 30.83 11.10
CA THR A 133 -10.93 29.61 10.64
C THR A 133 -12.30 29.48 11.31
N VAL A 134 -13.36 29.46 10.51
CA VAL A 134 -14.73 29.20 10.97
C VAL A 134 -15.21 27.85 10.44
N LYS A 135 -15.99 27.13 11.25
CA LYS A 135 -16.60 25.86 10.83
C LYS A 135 -17.63 26.10 9.74
N PHE A 136 -17.82 25.13 8.84
CA PHE A 136 -18.73 25.22 7.69
C PHE A 136 -20.17 25.61 8.09
N ASP A 137 -20.66 25.10 9.22
CA ASP A 137 -22.00 25.38 9.74
C ASP A 137 -22.18 26.82 10.26
N ALA A 138 -21.08 27.51 10.57
CA ALA A 138 -21.08 28.91 10.99
C ALA A 138 -21.07 29.88 9.80
N ILE A 139 -21.00 29.38 8.56
CA ILE A 139 -21.01 30.18 7.35
C ILE A 139 -22.46 30.40 6.89
N SER A 140 -22.84 31.67 6.71
CA SER A 140 -24.15 32.06 6.18
C SER A 140 -24.43 31.44 4.81
N ASP A 141 -25.67 31.00 4.59
CA ASP A 141 -26.12 30.45 3.30
C ASP A 141 -25.94 31.42 2.13
N ASN A 142 -26.06 32.72 2.38
CA ASN A 142 -25.84 33.75 1.36
C ASN A 142 -24.38 33.78 0.89
N ILE A 143 -23.43 33.60 1.81
CA ILE A 143 -22.00 33.57 1.50
C ILE A 143 -21.66 32.28 0.74
N LYS A 144 -22.21 31.14 1.18
CA LYS A 144 -22.06 29.86 0.46
C LYS A 144 -22.57 29.99 -0.98
N ASN A 145 -23.80 30.47 -1.15
CA ASN A 145 -24.43 30.64 -2.47
C ASN A 145 -23.69 31.65 -3.36
N ALA A 146 -23.14 32.73 -2.79
CA ALA A 146 -22.35 33.70 -3.54
C ALA A 146 -21.08 33.07 -4.13
N VAL A 147 -20.33 32.32 -3.31
CA VAL A 147 -19.09 31.65 -3.76
C VAL A 147 -19.38 30.57 -4.80
N ILE A 148 -20.42 29.76 -4.60
CA ILE A 148 -20.86 28.76 -5.59
C ILE A 148 -21.27 29.44 -6.90
N ALA A 149 -21.94 30.59 -6.84
CA ALA A 149 -22.39 31.30 -8.03
C ALA A 149 -21.25 31.91 -8.86
N THR A 150 -20.16 32.32 -8.20
CA THR A 150 -19.00 32.96 -8.82
C THR A 150 -17.89 32.00 -9.25
N GLU A 151 -17.67 30.92 -8.49
CA GLU A 151 -16.56 29.98 -8.75
C GLU A 151 -17.02 28.74 -9.54
N ASP A 152 -17.99 27.99 -9.02
CA ASP A 152 -18.52 26.79 -9.69
C ASP A 152 -19.99 26.51 -9.31
N ARG A 153 -20.89 26.83 -10.24
CA ARG A 153 -22.34 26.64 -10.06
C ARG A 153 -22.75 25.17 -10.01
N THR A 154 -21.89 24.29 -10.52
CA THR A 154 -22.12 22.84 -10.59
C THR A 154 -21.44 22.09 -9.47
N PHE A 155 -20.80 22.77 -8.52
CA PHE A 155 -20.03 22.17 -7.42
C PHE A 155 -20.75 21.03 -6.68
N TYR A 156 -22.07 21.17 -6.43
CA TYR A 156 -22.87 20.12 -5.77
C TYR A 156 -23.50 19.10 -6.71
N LYS A 157 -23.42 19.32 -8.02
CA LYS A 157 -23.99 18.44 -9.06
C LYS A 157 -22.95 17.52 -9.68
N THR A 158 -21.69 17.96 -9.75
CA THR A 158 -20.58 17.14 -10.25
C THR A 158 -19.96 16.35 -9.11
N MET A 159 -19.73 15.05 -9.33
CA MET A 159 -19.20 14.13 -8.31
C MET A 159 -17.67 14.25 -8.18
N GLY A 160 -17.14 15.49 -8.22
CA GLY A 160 -15.75 15.82 -7.92
C GLY A 160 -14.70 15.31 -8.92
N LEU A 161 -15.10 14.86 -10.11
CA LEU A 161 -14.18 14.42 -11.16
C LEU A 161 -14.25 15.38 -12.35
N ILE A 162 -13.16 16.12 -12.56
CA ILE A 162 -12.79 16.72 -13.84
C ILE A 162 -11.93 15.71 -14.60
#